data_AF-A0A559NQ47-F1
#
_entry.id   AF-A0A559NQ47-F1
#
_cell.length_a   1.000
_cell.length_b   1.000
_cell.length_c   1.000
_cell.angle_alpha   90.00
_cell.angle_beta   90.00
_cell.angle_gamma   90.00
#
_symmetry.space_group_name_H-M   'P 1'
#
loop_
_entity.id
_entity.type
_entity.pdbx_description
1 polymer ?
#
loop_
_entity_poly.entity_id
_entity_poly.type
_entity_poly.pdbx_seq_one_letter_code
_entity_poly.pdbx_strand_id
1 'polypeptide(L)' 'MKNLIILLFLMPFVLMAQDNSLTIFKSLENYTWKAEGTWGDGSKFKQEISLKFSLDNKIVIVESLGFTNKEQT' A
#
# COMPACT_ATOMS: atom_id res chain seq x y z
N MET A 1 -4.22 3.21 -45.80
CA MET A 1 -5.23 2.54 -44.96
C MET A 1 -4.69 1.34 -44.20
N LYS A 2 -4.00 0.40 -44.86
CA LYS A 2 -3.40 -0.79 -44.21
C LYS A 2 -2.53 -0.48 -42.97
N ASN A 3 -1.67 0.52 -43.05
CA ASN A 3 -0.81 0.92 -41.92
C ASN A 3 -1.59 1.53 -40.74
N LEU A 4 -2.71 2.20 -41.01
CA LEU A 4 -3.58 2.78 -39.98
C LEU A 4 -4.32 1.68 -39.21
N ILE A 5 -4.76 0.65 -39.92
CA ILE A 5 -5.44 -0.52 -39.32
C ILE A 5 -4.49 -1.27 -38.39
N ILE A 6 -3.23 -1.46 -38.81
CA ILE A 6 -2.19 -2.08 -37.98
C ILE A 6 -1.94 -1.25 -36.72
N LEU A 7 -1.85 0.07 -36.84
CA LEU A 7 -1.65 0.96 -35.70
C LEU A 7 -2.83 0.90 -34.71
N LEU A 8 -4.07 0.87 -35.21
CA LEU A 8 -5.28 0.74 -34.38
C LEU A 8 -5.31 -0.60 -33.64
N PHE A 9 -4.88 -1.67 -34.30
CA PHE A 9 -4.85 -3.02 -33.74
C PHE A 9 -3.78 -3.19 -32.66
N LEU A 10 -2.69 -2.40 -32.70
CA LEU A 10 -1.60 -2.45 -31.72
C LEU A 10 -1.84 -1.55 -30.49
N MET A 11 -2.78 -0.60 -30.56
CA MET A 11 -3.09 0.34 -29.47
C MET A 11 -3.44 -0.34 -28.11
N PRO A 12 -4.18 -1.46 -28.04
CA PRO A 12 -4.51 -2.11 -26.77
C PRO A 12 -3.29 -2.67 -26.02
N PHE A 13 -2.24 -3.08 -26.74
CA PHE A 13 -1.03 -3.64 -26.13
C PHE A 13 -0.21 -2.59 -25.37
N VAL A 14 -0.31 -1.31 -25.77
CA VAL A 14 0.39 -0.20 -25.09
C VAL A 14 -0.30 0.16 -23.77
N LEU A 15 -1.59 -0.13 -23.62
CA LEU A 15 -2.37 0.16 -22.41
C LEU A 15 -2.15 -0.87 -21.29
N MET A 16 -1.74 -2.10 -21.62
CA MET A 16 -1.49 -3.17 -20.66
C MET A 16 -0.19 -2.99 -19.84
N ALA A 17 0.68 -2.05 -20.23
CA ALA A 17 1.97 -1.82 -19.57
C ALA A 17 1.90 -0.85 -18.38
N GLN A 18 0.77 -0.20 -18.14
CA GLN A 18 0.61 0.80 -17.08
C GLN A 18 0.09 0.13 -15.80
N ASP A 19 0.89 -0.74 -15.22
CA ASP A 19 0.56 -1.36 -13.94
C ASP A 19 0.70 -0.33 -12.80
N ASN A 20 -0.27 -0.30 -11.87
CA ASN A 20 -0.24 0.67 -10.78
C ASN A 20 0.83 0.22 -9.77
N SER A 21 1.90 1.00 -9.61
CA SER A 21 2.99 0.69 -8.67
C SER A 21 2.52 0.53 -7.23
N LEU A 22 1.38 1.11 -6.86
CA LEU A 22 0.80 1.00 -5.53
C LEU A 22 0.11 -0.34 -5.28
N THR A 23 -0.08 -1.19 -6.29
CA THR A 23 -0.70 -2.52 -6.15
C THR A 23 0.07 -3.42 -5.18
N ILE A 24 1.35 -3.14 -4.92
CA ILE A 24 2.15 -3.82 -3.88
C ILE A 24 1.56 -3.68 -2.47
N PHE A 25 0.79 -2.62 -2.21
CA PHE A 25 0.15 -2.37 -0.92
C PHE A 25 -1.25 -3.01 -0.82
N LYS A 26 -1.77 -3.58 -1.90
CA LYS A 26 -3.14 -4.13 -1.98
C LYS A 26 -3.36 -5.22 -0.93
N SER A 27 -2.37 -6.08 -0.69
CA SER A 27 -2.45 -7.16 0.30
C SER A 27 -2.44 -6.66 1.74
N LEU A 28 -2.10 -5.38 1.97
CA LEU A 28 -2.00 -4.76 3.28
C LEU A 28 -3.24 -3.92 3.63
N GLU A 29 -4.10 -3.65 2.64
CA GLU A 29 -5.34 -2.89 2.78
C GLU A 29 -6.40 -3.67 3.58
N ASN A 30 -7.27 -2.96 4.31
CA ASN A 30 -8.36 -3.52 5.13
C ASN A 30 -7.91 -4.34 6.34
N TYR A 31 -6.64 -4.25 6.71
CA TYR A 31 -6.09 -4.86 7.92
C TYR A 31 -5.51 -3.80 8.86
N THR A 32 -5.59 -4.07 10.16
CA THR A 32 -4.80 -3.37 11.18
C THR A 32 -3.65 -4.29 11.58
N TRP A 33 -2.45 -3.91 11.19
CA TRP A 33 -1.20 -4.60 11.52
C TRP A 33 -0.76 -4.20 12.91
N LYS A 34 -0.37 -5.18 13.74
CA LYS A 34 0.08 -4.94 15.10
C LYS A 34 1.51 -5.45 15.27
N ALA A 35 2.35 -4.66 15.93
CA ALA A 35 3.69 -5.04 16.34
C ALA A 35 3.86 -4.78 17.83
N GLU A 36 4.49 -5.71 18.51
CA GLU A 36 4.86 -5.61 19.92
C GLU A 36 6.33 -5.98 20.05
N GLY A 37 7.05 -5.28 20.93
CA GLY A 37 8.47 -5.52 21.06
C GLY A 37 9.11 -4.85 22.27
N THR A 38 10.42 -4.97 22.34
CA THR A 38 11.24 -4.41 23.41
C THR A 38 12.40 -3.65 22.79
N TRP A 39 12.56 -2.39 23.18
CA TRP A 39 13.67 -1.53 22.78
C TRP A 39 14.99 -2.02 23.38
N GLY A 40 16.11 -1.52 22.85
CA GLY A 40 17.45 -1.89 23.34
C GLY A 40 17.71 -1.55 24.81
N ASP A 41 16.93 -0.63 25.39
CA ASP A 41 16.97 -0.26 26.80
C ASP A 41 16.05 -1.13 27.70
N GLY A 42 15.35 -2.10 27.12
CA GLY A 42 14.41 -2.98 27.82
C GLY A 42 12.98 -2.44 27.94
N SER A 43 12.70 -1.22 27.46
CA SER A 43 11.34 -0.68 27.47
C SER A 43 10.46 -1.37 26.43
N LYS A 44 9.20 -1.64 26.78
CA LYS A 44 8.24 -2.26 25.86
C LYS A 44 7.63 -1.23 24.93
N PHE A 45 7.25 -1.67 23.73
CA PHE A 45 6.44 -0.88 22.82
C PHE A 45 5.38 -1.73 22.15
N LYS A 46 4.31 -1.06 21.73
CA LYS A 46 3.29 -1.59 20.86
C LYS A 46 3.01 -0.58 19.75
N GLN A 47 2.73 -1.08 18.56
CA GLN A 47 2.40 -0.27 17.39
C GLN A 47 1.25 -0.91 16.62
N GLU A 48 0.36 -0.07 16.11
CA GLU A 48 -0.72 -0.46 15.21
C GLU A 48 -0.65 0.39 13.93
N ILE A 49 -0.75 -0.24 12.77
CA ILE A 49 -0.76 0.44 11.46
C ILE A 49 -1.97 -0.03 10.65
N SER A 50 -2.69 0.90 10.04
CA SER A 50 -3.72 0.61 9.03
C SER A 50 -3.40 1.32 7.72
N LEU A 51 -3.74 0.66 6.61
CA LEU A 51 -3.56 1.19 5.27
C LEU A 51 -4.90 1.21 4.53
N LYS A 52 -5.15 2.29 3.79
CA LYS A 52 -6.31 2.43 2.92
C LYS A 52 -5.93 3.13 1.62
N PHE A 53 -6.53 2.70 0.51
CA PHE A 53 -6.39 3.44 -0.75
C PHE A 53 -7.37 4.62 -0.81
N SER A 54 -6.98 5.67 -1.52
CA SER A 54 -7.79 6.84 -1.83
C SER A 54 -7.51 7.33 -3.25
N LEU A 55 -8.33 8.26 -3.74
CA LEU A 55 -8.25 8.86 -5.08
C LEU A 55 -8.07 7.78 -6.18
N ASP A 56 -9.05 6.87 -6.30
CA ASP A 56 -9.05 5.78 -7.28
C ASP A 56 -7.77 4.94 -7.27
N ASN A 57 -7.32 4.55 -6.07
CA ASN A 57 -6.10 3.78 -5.82
C ASN A 57 -4.79 4.49 -6.22
N LYS A 58 -4.80 5.82 -6.35
CA LYS A 58 -3.60 6.63 -6.66
C LYS A 58 -2.86 7.11 -5.41
N ILE A 59 -3.48 6.99 -4.24
CA ILE A 59 -2.90 7.39 -2.96
C ILE A 59 -3.09 6.24 -1.98
N VAL A 60 -2.02 5.88 -1.27
CA VAL A 60 -2.09 5.02 -0.08
C VAL A 60 -1.98 5.91 1.14
N ILE A 61 -3.00 5.89 2.00
CA ILE A 61 -2.99 6.59 3.28
C ILE A 61 -2.60 5.56 4.35
N VAL A 62 -1.59 5.90 5.15
CA VAL A 62 -1.10 5.07 6.25
C VAL A 62 -1.37 5.80 7.56
N GLU A 63 -2.09 5.15 8.45
CA GLU A 63 -2.35 5.64 9.81
C GLU A 63 -1.54 4.76 10.78
N SER A 64 -0.81 5.39 11.70
CA SER A 64 0.06 4.69 12.65
C SER A 64 -0.21 5.20 14.07
N LEU A 65 -0.38 4.26 14.99
CA LEU A 65 -0.54 4.49 16.42
C LEU A 65 0.59 3.78 17.16
N GLY A 66 1.29 4.50 18.03
CA GLY A 66 2.42 3.98 18.80
C GLY A 66 2.20 4.19 20.29
N PHE A 67 2.55 3.17 21.08
CA PHE A 67 2.39 3.16 22.53
C PHE A 67 3.72 2.79 23.18
N THR A 68 4.10 3.57 24.19
CA THR A 68 5.30 3.35 25.02
C THR A 68 4.97 3.35 26.52
N ASN A 69 3.70 3.60 26.86
CA ASN A 69 3.22 3.63 28.23
C ASN A 69 2.77 2.23 28.68
N LYS A 70 3.05 1.90 29.94
CA LYS A 70 2.87 0.56 30.50
C LYS A 70 1.44 0.02 30.42
N GLU A 71 0.44 0.91 30.40
CA GLU A 71 -0.97 0.50 30.34
C GLU A 71 -1.36 -0.06 28.96
N GLN A 72 -0.57 0.23 27.92
CA GLN A 72 -0.89 -0.13 26.53
C GLN A 72 0.23 -0.92 25.83
N THR A 73 1.32 -1.24 26.54
CA THR A 73 2.48 -2.03 26.07
C THR A 73 2.70 -3.29 26.88
#